data_AF-A0AA51U4Y5-F1
#
_entry.id   AF-A0AA51U4Y5-F1
#
_cell.length_a   1.000
_cell.length_b   1.000
_cell.length_c   1.000
_cell.angle_alpha   90.00
_cell.angle_beta   90.00
_cell.angle_gamma   90.00
#
_symmetry.space_group_name_H-M   'P 1'
#
loop_
_entity.id
_entity.type
_entity.pdbx_description
1 polymer ?
#
loop_
_entity_poly.entity_id
_entity_poly.type
_entity_poly.pdbx_seq_one_letter_code
_entity_poly.pdbx_strand_id
1 'polypeptide(L)'
;MPVVFRYRGFRFLFYSNEGDPREPVHIHVVKDGTDAKFWLWPEVIVAYNDGFDAKTLRELLVIIESRRTEIDRAWNAFFGTTD
;
A
#
# COMPACT_ATOMS: atom_id res chain seq x y z
N MET A 1 -7.35 9.36 4.18
CA MET A 1 -6.66 8.04 4.12
C MET A 1 -7.67 6.92 4.13
N PRO A 2 -8.06 6.41 2.95
CA PRO A 2 -8.80 5.15 2.85
C PRO A 2 -7.94 3.99 3.34
N VAL A 3 -8.48 3.17 4.23
CA VAL A 3 -7.88 1.88 4.59
C VAL A 3 -8.50 0.83 3.68
N VAL A 4 -7.68 0.16 2.87
CA VAL A 4 -8.12 -0.93 1.99
C VAL A 4 -8.46 -2.15 2.83
N PHE A 5 -7.56 -2.56 3.72
CA PHE A 5 -7.81 -3.67 4.64
C PHE A 5 -6.92 -3.64 5.88
N ARG A 6 -7.23 -4.54 6.82
CA ARG A 6 -6.46 -4.76 8.05
C ARG A 6 -6.07 -6.22 8.16
N TYR A 7 -4.90 -6.48 8.71
CA TYR A 7 -4.41 -7.83 8.99
C TYR A 7 -3.48 -7.79 10.20
N ARG A 8 -3.77 -8.56 11.27
CA ARG A 8 -2.90 -8.68 12.46
C ARG A 8 -2.36 -7.34 13.02
N GLY A 9 -3.20 -6.31 13.05
CA GLY A 9 -2.84 -4.98 13.52
C GLY A 9 -2.18 -4.06 12.48
N PHE A 10 -1.74 -4.60 11.34
CA PHE A 10 -1.31 -3.82 10.19
C PHE A 10 -2.50 -3.17 9.48
N ARG A 11 -2.31 -1.92 9.06
CA ARG A 11 -3.24 -1.16 8.22
C ARG A 11 -2.64 -1.00 6.84
N PHE A 12 -3.37 -1.39 5.82
CA PHE A 12 -3.01 -1.26 4.42
C PHE A 12 -3.84 -0.11 3.85
N LEU A 13 -3.19 1.00 3.48
CA LEU A 13 -3.85 2.26 3.16
C LEU A 13 -3.11 3.03 2.06
N PHE A 14 -3.79 3.99 1.44
CA PHE A 14 -3.17 5.03 0.64
C PHE A 14 -3.60 6.41 1.15
N TYR A 15 -2.84 7.44 0.85
CA TYR A 15 -3.20 8.79 1.22
C TYR A 15 -4.26 9.30 0.25
N SER A 16 -5.22 10.10 0.74
CA SER A 16 -6.22 10.69 -0.16
C SER A 16 -5.67 11.88 -0.95
N ASN A 17 -4.52 12.41 -0.54
CA ASN A 17 -3.83 13.54 -1.15
C ASN A 17 -2.45 13.09 -1.65
N GLU A 18 -2.42 12.41 -2.80
CA GLU A 18 -1.22 11.82 -3.43
C GLU A 18 -0.44 12.82 -4.31
N GLY A 19 -0.72 14.12 -4.16
CA GLY A 19 -0.07 15.18 -4.94
C GLY A 19 -0.52 15.29 -6.40
N ASP A 20 0.10 16.23 -7.12
CA ASP A 20 -0.05 16.47 -8.56
C ASP A 20 1.35 16.75 -9.18
N PRO A 21 1.91 15.85 -10.01
CA PRO A 21 1.29 14.63 -10.53
C PRO A 21 1.15 13.54 -9.48
N ARG A 22 0.05 12.78 -9.58
CA ARG A 22 -0.21 11.62 -8.72
C ARG A 22 0.81 10.50 -8.98
N GLU A 23 1.30 9.89 -7.92
CA GLU A 23 2.19 8.74 -8.01
C GLU A 23 1.50 7.48 -8.60
N PRO A 24 2.28 6.51 -9.12
CA PRO A 24 1.76 5.19 -9.49
C PRO A 24 1.05 4.48 -8.33
N VAL A 25 0.24 3.47 -8.65
CA VAL A 25 -0.48 2.67 -7.65
C VAL A 25 0.50 2.09 -6.63
N HIS A 26 0.24 2.35 -5.35
CA HIS A 26 1.04 1.88 -4.24
C HIS A 26 0.19 1.69 -2.99
N ILE A 27 0.80 1.09 -1.96
CA ILE A 27 0.16 0.96 -0.66
C ILE A 27 1.15 1.21 0.48
N HIS A 28 0.68 1.90 1.51
CA HIS A 28 1.35 2.03 2.79
C HIS A 28 0.86 0.94 3.74
N VAL A 29 1.80 0.35 4.48
CA VAL A 29 1.54 -0.57 5.57
C VAL A 29 1.98 0.09 6.86
N VAL A 30 1.03 0.38 7.75
CA VAL A 30 1.29 1.08 9.01
C VAL A 30 0.93 0.21 10.21
N LYS A 31 1.84 0.11 11.18
CA LYS A 31 1.61 -0.55 12.47
C LYS A 31 2.53 0.05 13.56
N ASP A 32 1.98 0.35 14.73
CA ASP A 32 2.73 0.77 15.93
C ASP A 32 3.75 1.92 15.71
N GLY A 33 3.39 2.90 14.87
CA GLY A 33 4.26 4.04 14.54
C GLY A 33 5.27 3.77 13.42
N THR A 34 5.35 2.52 12.93
CA THR A 34 6.15 2.10 11.78
C THR A 34 5.33 2.19 10.49
N ASP A 35 5.98 2.58 9.40
CA ASP A 35 5.40 2.68 8.07
C ASP A 35 6.34 2.09 6.99
N ALA A 36 5.77 1.46 5.99
CA ALA A 36 6.47 1.05 4.77
C ALA A 36 5.56 1.21 3.56
N LYS A 37 6.13 1.67 2.45
CA LYS A 37 5.42 1.83 1.19
C LYS A 37 5.86 0.77 0.20
N PHE A 38 4.91 0.31 -0.61
CA PHE A 38 5.13 -0.71 -1.62
C PHE A 38 4.54 -0.25 -2.96
N TRP A 39 5.35 -0.24 -4.01
CA TRP A 39 4.84 -0.10 -5.37
C TRP A 39 4.08 -1.36 -5.76
N LEU A 40 2.98 -1.22 -6.50
CA LEU A 40 2.19 -2.36 -6.95
C LEU A 40 2.56 -2.87 -8.33
N TRP A 41 3.21 -2.08 -9.19
CA TRP A 41 3.48 -2.45 -10.58
C TRP A 41 4.88 -1.99 -11.00
N PRO A 42 5.59 -2.76 -11.88
CA PRO A 42 5.19 -4.04 -12.50
C PRO A 42 5.25 -5.25 -11.54
N GLU A 43 5.93 -5.12 -10.41
CA GLU A 43 6.04 -6.13 -9.35
C GLU A 43 5.80 -5.46 -8.00
N VAL A 44 5.35 -6.22 -7.00
CA VAL A 44 5.25 -5.68 -5.64
C VAL A 44 6.65 -5.57 -5.03
N ILE A 45 7.10 -4.33 -4.83
CA ILE A 45 8.42 -4.03 -4.29
C ILE A 45 8.34 -2.99 -3.18
N VAL A 46 9.26 -3.07 -2.21
CA VAL A 46 9.40 -2.06 -1.16
C VAL A 46 9.92 -0.75 -1.79
N ALA A 47 9.18 0.33 -1.65
CA ALA A 47 9.57 1.67 -2.05
C ALA A 47 10.37 2.37 -0.94
N TYR A 48 9.90 2.24 0.31
CA TYR A 48 10.66 2.59 1.50
C TYR A 48 10.18 1.78 2.71
N ASN A 49 11.00 1.75 3.75
CA ASN A 49 10.69 1.14 5.02
C ASN A 49 11.24 2.01 6.15
N ASP A 50 10.38 2.37 7.11
CA ASP A 50 10.70 3.17 8.29
C ASP A 50 10.43 2.38 9.58
N GLY A 51 11.08 1.20 9.70
CA GLY A 51 11.18 0.48 10.97
C GLY A 51 10.75 -0.99 10.98
N PHE A 52 10.20 -1.56 9.90
CA PHE A 52 9.94 -3.00 9.88
C PHE A 52 11.24 -3.78 9.66
N ASP A 53 11.34 -4.94 10.30
CA ASP A 53 12.44 -5.86 10.05
C ASP A 53 12.28 -6.59 8.70
N ALA A 54 13.37 -7.20 8.22
CA ALA A 54 13.37 -7.89 6.93
C ALA A 54 12.39 -9.08 6.88
N LYS A 55 12.09 -9.72 8.02
CA LYS A 55 11.13 -10.83 8.08
C LYS A 55 9.72 -10.31 7.85
N THR A 56 9.35 -9.25 8.53
CA THR A 56 8.06 -8.58 8.41
C THR A 56 7.86 -8.06 6.99
N LEU A 57 8.88 -7.40 6.40
CA LEU A 57 8.79 -6.94 5.00
C LEU A 57 8.50 -8.08 4.03
N ARG A 58 9.14 -9.26 4.20
CA ARG A 58 8.86 -10.44 3.36
C ARG A 58 7.42 -10.94 3.54
N GLU A 59 6.91 -10.96 4.77
CA GLU A 59 5.52 -11.34 5.04
C GLU A 59 4.55 -10.34 4.40
N LEU A 60 4.84 -9.04 4.49
CA LEU A 60 4.03 -7.98 3.88
C LEU A 60 4.02 -8.08 2.35
N LEU A 61 5.16 -8.35 1.72
CA LEU A 61 5.23 -8.57 0.27
C LEU A 61 4.29 -9.69 -0.18
N VAL A 62 4.29 -10.84 0.52
CA VAL A 62 3.41 -11.97 0.20
C VAL A 62 1.93 -11.60 0.38
N ILE A 63 1.60 -10.89 1.46
CA ILE A 63 0.23 -10.44 1.72
C ILE A 63 -0.24 -9.48 0.63
N ILE A 64 0.59 -8.49 0.28
CA ILE A 64 0.26 -7.49 -0.75
C ILE A 64 0.09 -8.17 -2.10
N GLU A 65 1.00 -9.07 -2.50
CA GLU A 65 0.87 -9.80 -3.76
C GLU A 65 -0.44 -10.60 -3.82
N SER A 66 -0.79 -11.33 -2.75
CA SER A 66 -2.04 -12.10 -2.70
C SER A 66 -3.31 -11.24 -2.76
N ARG A 67 -3.22 -9.95 -2.43
CA ARG A 67 -4.35 -9.00 -2.40
C ARG A 67 -4.19 -7.86 -3.40
N ARG A 68 -3.27 -7.99 -4.34
CA ARG A 68 -2.87 -6.94 -5.28
C ARG A 68 -4.07 -6.37 -6.06
N THR A 69 -4.95 -7.24 -6.54
CA THR A 69 -6.18 -6.85 -7.24
C THR A 69 -7.15 -6.03 -6.39
N GLU A 70 -7.26 -6.33 -5.09
CA GLU A 70 -8.13 -5.57 -4.18
C GLU A 70 -7.59 -4.15 -3.95
N ILE A 71 -6.28 -4.05 -3.77
CA ILE A 71 -5.60 -2.77 -3.59
C ILE A 71 -5.71 -1.91 -4.85
N ASP A 72 -5.43 -2.50 -6.02
CA ASP A 72 -5.52 -1.82 -7.30
C ASP A 72 -6.94 -1.30 -7.57
N ARG A 73 -7.97 -2.11 -7.30
CA ARG A 73 -9.37 -1.69 -7.41
C ARG A 73 -9.72 -0.57 -6.45
N ALA A 74 -9.27 -0.64 -5.19
CA ALA A 74 -9.55 0.40 -4.21
C ALA A 74 -8.90 1.74 -4.60
N TRP A 75 -7.66 1.69 -5.10
CA TRP A 75 -6.97 2.86 -5.63
C TRP A 75 -7.72 3.47 -6.81
N ASN A 76 -8.04 2.65 -7.82
CA ASN A 76 -8.73 3.11 -9.04
C ASN A 76 -10.16 3.57 -8.75
N ALA A 77 -10.87 2.98 -7.79
CA ALA A 77 -12.18 3.46 -7.38
C ALA A 77 -12.11 4.84 -6.72
N PHE A 78 -11.01 5.14 -6.01
CA PHE A 78 -10.83 6.42 -5.33
C PHE A 78 -10.29 7.52 -6.25
N PHE A 79 -9.34 7.20 -7.13
CA PHE A 79 -8.65 8.18 -7.99
C PHE A 79 -9.08 8.16 -9.46
N GLY A 80 -9.72 7.10 -9.91
CA GLY A 80 -10.08 6.86 -11.32
C GLY A 80 -11.42 7.47 -11.74
N THR A 81 -12.12 8.20 -10.87
CA THR A 81 -13.23 9.05 -11.30
C THR A 81 -12.69 10.43 -11.68
N THR A 82 -12.40 10.58 -12.97
CA THR A 82 -12.44 11.88 -13.65
C THR A 82 -13.13 11.60 -14.97
N ASP A 83 -14.44 11.89 -15.01
CA ASP A 83 -15.10 12.20 -16.27
C ASP A 83 -14.54 13.51 -16.83
#